data_AF-A0A1G8MWZ4-F1
#
_entry.id   AF-A0A1G8MWZ4-F1
#
_cell.length_a   1.000
_cell.length_b   1.000
_cell.length_c   1.000
_cell.angle_alpha   90.00
_cell.angle_beta   90.00
_cell.angle_gamma   90.00
#
_symmetry.space_group_name_H-M   'P 1'
#
loop_
_entity.id
_entity.type
_entity.pdbx_description
1 polymer ?
#
loop_
_entity_poly.entity_id
_entity_poly.type
_entity_poly.pdbx_seq_one_letter_code
_entity_poly.pdbx_strand_id
1 'polypeptide(L)'
;MRKAIRRFLICASTVLSMATAALAEVPEQPNWKDVEALETYRTALYRNYRACDGILEDQLPSASLARACTQFYLLLKLSFLSDVSLERYQRMGAEARAKTNRRGYDAYFAWKKARIAGVI
;
A
#
# COMPACT_ATOMS: atom_id res chain seq x y z
N MET A 1 -45.38 -24.39 -40.55
CA MET A 1 -44.27 -23.42 -40.37
C MET A 1 -43.78 -23.52 -38.93
N ARG A 2 -42.59 -24.10 -38.70
CA ARG A 2 -42.03 -24.39 -37.37
C ARG A 2 -41.13 -23.23 -36.93
N LYS A 3 -41.51 -22.45 -35.91
CA LYS A 3 -40.66 -21.41 -35.33
C LYS A 3 -39.70 -22.04 -34.33
N ALA A 4 -38.41 -22.01 -34.67
CA ALA A 4 -37.33 -22.48 -33.82
C ALA A 4 -37.11 -21.54 -32.63
N ILE A 5 -37.25 -22.08 -31.42
CA ILE A 5 -36.90 -21.40 -30.16
C ILE A 5 -35.37 -21.49 -30.02
N ARG A 6 -34.68 -20.39 -30.31
CA ARG A 6 -33.24 -20.26 -30.03
C ARG A 6 -33.05 -20.04 -28.53
N ARG A 7 -32.53 -21.06 -27.86
CA ARG A 7 -32.05 -21.00 -26.47
C ARG A 7 -30.83 -20.07 -26.43
N PHE A 8 -31.00 -18.88 -25.85
CA PHE A 8 -29.88 -18.03 -25.44
C PHE A 8 -29.35 -18.58 -24.11
N LEU A 9 -28.34 -19.45 -24.17
CA LEU A 9 -27.47 -19.70 -23.02
C LEU A 9 -26.59 -18.45 -22.86
N ILE A 10 -26.98 -17.55 -21.95
CA ILE A 10 -26.11 -16.48 -21.49
C ILE A 10 -25.17 -17.13 -20.46
N CYS A 11 -23.92 -17.34 -20.84
CA CYS A 11 -22.85 -17.74 -19.93
C CYS A 11 -22.72 -16.69 -18.83
N ALA A 12 -23.27 -16.98 -17.65
CA ALA A 12 -23.01 -16.24 -16.42
C ALA A 12 -21.63 -16.62 -15.88
N SER A 13 -20.56 -16.15 -16.52
CA SER A 13 -19.19 -16.50 -16.11
C SER A 13 -18.19 -15.38 -16.44
N THR A 14 -18.48 -14.15 -16.04
CA THR A 14 -17.50 -13.06 -16.12
C THR A 14 -17.69 -12.01 -15.03
N VAL A 15 -18.01 -12.43 -13.80
CA VAL A 15 -18.02 -11.52 -12.65
C VAL A 15 -17.24 -12.15 -11.51
N LEU A 16 -15.91 -12.24 -11.63
CA LEU A 16 -15.01 -12.38 -10.47
C LEU A 16 -13.53 -12.22 -10.86
N SER A 17 -13.12 -11.07 -11.39
CA SER A 17 -11.68 -10.83 -11.60
C SER A 17 -11.31 -9.34 -11.55
N MET A 18 -11.77 -8.61 -10.53
CA MET A 18 -11.40 -7.20 -10.36
C MET A 18 -10.88 -6.81 -8.97
N ALA A 19 -10.83 -7.71 -7.99
CA ALA A 19 -10.45 -7.34 -6.62
C ALA A 19 -9.01 -7.71 -6.21
N THR A 20 -8.22 -8.36 -7.09
CA THR A 20 -6.77 -8.43 -6.95
C THR A 20 -6.16 -7.34 -7.81
N ALA A 21 -6.46 -6.09 -7.49
CA ALA A 21 -5.61 -4.99 -7.94
C ALA A 21 -4.20 -5.36 -7.50
N ALA A 22 -3.35 -5.69 -8.48
CA ALA A 22 -1.99 -6.12 -8.26
C ALA A 22 -1.32 -5.06 -7.37
N LEU A 23 -1.06 -5.41 -6.12
CA LEU A 23 -0.18 -4.61 -5.29
C LEU A 23 1.13 -4.53 -6.05
N ALA A 24 1.50 -3.32 -6.46
CA ALA A 24 2.72 -3.13 -7.22
C ALA A 24 3.90 -3.61 -6.37
N GLU A 25 4.91 -4.17 -7.03
CA GLU A 25 6.15 -4.57 -6.37
C GLU A 25 6.70 -3.41 -5.54
N VAL A 26 7.24 -3.73 -4.35
CA VAL A 26 7.82 -2.72 -3.46
C VAL A 26 8.98 -2.06 -4.21
N PRO A 27 8.93 -0.74 -4.48
CA PRO A 27 10.04 -0.09 -5.15
C PRO A 27 11.30 -0.17 -4.29
N GLU A 28 12.47 -0.12 -4.94
CA GLU A 28 13.73 0.04 -4.20
C GLU A 28 13.75 1.41 -3.51
N GLN A 29 14.26 1.45 -2.28
CA GLN A 29 14.35 2.70 -1.55
C GLN A 29 15.46 3.58 -2.14
N PRO A 30 15.17 4.83 -2.54
CA PRO A 30 16.18 5.70 -3.14
C PRO A 30 17.16 6.24 -2.09
N ASN A 31 18.23 6.86 -2.58
CA ASN A 31 19.18 7.56 -1.72
C ASN A 31 18.49 8.70 -0.95
N TRP A 32 18.78 8.82 0.34
CA TRP A 32 18.18 9.84 1.20
C TRP A 32 18.47 11.29 0.82
N LYS A 33 19.51 11.51 0.01
CA LYS A 33 19.87 12.83 -0.51
C LYS A 33 19.08 13.22 -1.76
N ASP A 34 18.43 12.25 -2.41
CA ASP A 34 17.60 12.48 -3.58
C ASP A 34 16.15 12.71 -3.13
N VAL A 35 15.82 13.99 -2.91
CA VAL A 35 14.52 14.40 -2.36
C VAL A 35 13.38 14.10 -3.33
N GLU A 36 13.61 14.26 -4.63
CA GLU A 36 12.59 14.02 -5.67
C GLU A 36 12.29 12.53 -5.81
N ALA A 37 13.32 11.68 -5.84
CA ALA A 37 13.14 10.24 -5.86
C ALA A 37 12.45 9.75 -4.58
N LEU A 38 12.78 10.31 -3.41
CA LEU A 38 12.11 10.00 -2.15
C LEU A 38 10.62 10.36 -2.17
N GLU A 39 10.24 11.50 -2.74
CA GLU A 39 8.82 11.88 -2.82
C GLU A 39 8.04 10.99 -3.79
N THR A 40 8.66 10.63 -4.92
CA THR A 40 8.11 9.63 -5.85
C THR A 40 7.90 8.29 -5.15
N TYR A 41 8.91 7.83 -4.40
CA TYR A 41 8.86 6.60 -3.61
C TYR A 41 7.74 6.62 -2.57
N ARG A 42 7.63 7.71 -1.77
CA ARG A 42 6.56 7.90 -0.77
C ARG A 42 5.18 7.92 -1.40
N THR A 43 5.03 8.59 -2.54
CA THR A 43 3.76 8.63 -3.28
C THR A 43 3.35 7.25 -3.76
N ALA A 44 4.28 6.44 -4.28
CA ALA A 44 4.01 5.07 -4.69
C ALA A 44 3.58 4.19 -3.51
N LEU A 45 4.31 4.25 -2.40
CA LEU A 45 3.96 3.52 -1.17
C LEU A 45 2.60 3.95 -0.60
N TYR A 46 2.32 5.26 -0.60
CA TYR A 46 1.04 5.78 -0.14
C TYR A 46 -0.13 5.33 -1.01
N ARG A 47 0.04 5.30 -2.34
CA ARG A 47 -0.98 4.76 -3.26
C ARG A 47 -1.26 3.29 -2.97
N ASN A 48 -0.23 2.46 -2.82
CA ASN A 48 -0.39 1.04 -2.48
C ASN A 48 -1.07 0.85 -1.11
N TYR A 49 -0.66 1.62 -0.11
CA TYR A 49 -1.31 1.60 1.22
C TYR A 49 -2.79 1.99 1.14
N ARG A 50 -3.16 3.02 0.36
CA ARG A 50 -4.55 3.45 0.18
C ARG A 50 -5.40 2.44 -0.60
N ALA A 51 -4.81 1.78 -1.60
CA ALA A 51 -5.48 0.70 -2.30
C ALA A 51 -5.78 -0.48 -1.35
N CYS A 52 -4.81 -0.81 -0.48
CA CYS A 52 -5.00 -1.77 0.60
C CYS A 52 -6.13 -1.37 1.56
N ASP A 53 -6.16 -0.12 2.02
CA ASP A 53 -7.18 0.43 2.92
C ASP A 53 -8.60 0.19 2.35
N GLY A 54 -8.81 0.51 1.07
CA GLY A 54 -10.10 0.28 0.41
C GLY A 54 -10.48 -1.20 0.29
N ILE A 55 -9.53 -2.08 -0.02
CA ILE A 55 -9.80 -3.53 -0.11
C ILE A 55 -10.18 -4.10 1.28
N LEU A 56 -9.54 -3.61 2.34
CA LEU A 56 -9.78 -4.05 3.72
C LEU A 56 -11.14 -3.60 4.26
N GLU A 57 -11.69 -2.49 3.77
CA GLU A 57 -13.02 -2.01 4.13
C GLU A 57 -14.13 -2.90 3.54
N ASP A 58 -13.91 -3.41 2.32
CA ASP A 58 -14.94 -4.16 1.58
C ASP A 58 -14.90 -5.67 1.88
N GLN A 59 -13.76 -6.22 2.31
CA GLN A 59 -13.55 -7.67 2.42
C GLN A 59 -12.63 -8.04 3.59
N LEU A 60 -12.86 -9.23 4.17
CA LEU A 60 -11.88 -9.86 5.06
C LEU A 60 -10.65 -10.25 4.22
N PRO A 61 -9.47 -9.64 4.48
CA PRO A 61 -8.29 -9.92 3.68
C PRO A 61 -7.77 -11.33 3.94
N SER A 62 -7.14 -11.91 2.90
CA SER A 62 -6.25 -13.04 3.12
C SER A 62 -5.06 -12.62 4.00
N ALA A 63 -4.46 -13.56 4.72
CA ALA A 63 -3.29 -13.29 5.55
C ALA A 63 -2.11 -12.74 4.74
N SER A 64 -1.96 -13.15 3.47
CA SER A 64 -0.92 -12.63 2.57
C SER A 64 -1.17 -11.17 2.20
N LEU A 65 -2.43 -10.82 1.90
CA LEU A 65 -2.81 -9.45 1.60
C LEU A 65 -2.60 -8.54 2.82
N ALA A 66 -3.08 -8.95 4.00
CA ALA A 66 -2.89 -8.20 5.24
C ALA A 66 -1.41 -7.94 5.54
N ARG A 67 -0.54 -8.93 5.31
CA ARG A 67 0.91 -8.80 5.48
C ARG A 67 1.51 -7.81 4.48
N ALA A 68 1.13 -7.88 3.21
CA ALA A 68 1.61 -6.95 2.19
C ALA A 68 1.18 -5.51 2.49
N CYS A 69 -0.07 -5.30 2.88
CA CYS A 69 -0.60 -3.99 3.28
C CYS A 69 0.13 -3.41 4.50
N THR A 70 0.38 -4.25 5.51
CA THR A 70 1.17 -3.87 6.68
C THR A 70 2.61 -3.48 6.28
N GLN A 71 3.20 -4.20 5.33
CA GLN A 71 4.55 -3.94 4.84
C GLN A 71 4.63 -2.59 4.10
N PHE A 72 3.70 -2.27 3.20
CA PHE A 72 3.68 -0.95 2.55
C PHE A 72 3.58 0.18 3.56
N TYR A 73 2.71 0.01 4.56
CA TYR A 73 2.55 1.05 5.58
C TYR A 73 3.80 1.20 6.45
N LEU A 74 4.46 0.10 6.80
CA LEU A 74 5.74 0.14 7.51
C LEU A 74 6.80 0.87 6.68
N LEU A 75 6.99 0.48 5.42
CA LEU A 75 7.94 1.10 4.51
C LEU A 75 7.66 2.60 4.34
N LEU A 76 6.39 2.98 4.21
CA LEU A 76 5.99 4.38 4.09
C LEU A 76 6.43 5.18 5.31
N LYS A 77 6.17 4.68 6.53
CA LYS A 77 6.62 5.35 7.76
C LYS A 77 8.14 5.43 7.86
N LEU A 78 8.83 4.34 7.53
CA LEU A 78 10.30 4.30 7.59
C LEU A 78 10.93 5.21 6.55
N SER A 79 10.28 5.44 5.40
CA SER A 79 10.76 6.34 4.34
C SER A 79 10.88 7.81 4.75
N PHE A 80 10.46 8.19 5.96
CA PHE A 80 10.67 9.52 6.53
C PHE A 80 11.87 9.59 7.50
N LEU A 81 12.51 8.46 7.81
CA LEU A 81 13.58 8.35 8.79
C LEU A 81 14.91 8.03 8.10
N SER A 82 15.74 9.05 7.86
CA SER A 82 17.02 8.88 7.14
C SER A 82 18.03 7.97 7.82
N ASP A 83 17.86 7.73 9.13
CA ASP A 83 18.72 6.88 9.95
C ASP A 83 18.24 5.41 10.04
N VAL A 84 17.08 5.07 9.47
CA VAL A 84 16.46 3.75 9.64
C VAL A 84 16.06 3.12 8.31
N SER A 85 16.81 2.08 7.91
CA SER A 85 16.37 1.14 6.87
C SER A 85 15.41 0.09 7.44
N LEU A 86 14.67 -0.60 6.57
CA LEU A 86 13.85 -1.77 6.95
C LEU A 86 14.69 -2.82 7.66
N GLU A 87 15.86 -3.13 7.12
CA GLU A 87 16.78 -4.14 7.65
C GLU A 87 17.25 -3.77 9.06
N ARG A 88 17.59 -2.48 9.28
CA ARG A 88 17.94 -1.96 10.61
C ARG A 88 16.74 -2.05 11.57
N TYR A 89 15.54 -1.68 11.11
CA TYR A 89 14.31 -1.75 11.90
C TYR A 89 13.99 -3.19 12.34
N GLN A 90 14.17 -4.17 11.46
CA GLN A 90 13.90 -5.58 11.74
C GLN A 90 14.84 -6.16 12.81
N ARG A 91 16.08 -5.67 12.88
CA ARG A 91 17.05 -6.05 13.91
C ARG A 91 16.83 -5.39 15.28
N MET A 92 15.95 -4.38 15.37
CA MET A 92 15.70 -3.69 16.64
C MET A 92 14.85 -4.54 17.60
N GLY A 93 15.12 -4.40 18.90
CA GLY A 93 14.23 -4.90 19.95
C GLY A 93 12.85 -4.26 19.89
N ALA A 94 11.87 -4.87 20.56
CA ALA A 94 10.47 -4.45 20.51
C ALA A 94 10.26 -2.98 20.89
N GLU A 95 10.91 -2.52 21.96
CA GLU A 95 10.81 -1.12 22.43
C GLU A 95 11.37 -0.13 21.40
N ALA A 96 12.54 -0.42 20.85
CA ALA A 96 13.18 0.42 19.84
C ALA A 96 12.34 0.46 18.54
N ARG A 97 11.74 -0.66 18.14
CA ARG A 97 10.77 -0.69 17.03
C ARG A 97 9.55 0.17 17.32
N ALA A 98 8.97 0.09 18.51
CA ALA A 98 7.80 0.90 18.87
C ALA A 98 8.12 2.41 18.80
N LYS A 99 9.24 2.84 19.38
CA LYS A 99 9.74 4.23 19.31
C LYS A 99 9.97 4.70 17.87
N THR A 100 10.62 3.87 17.07
CA THR A 100 10.94 4.17 15.67
C THR A 100 9.68 4.23 14.81
N ASN A 101 8.77 3.28 14.99
CA ASN A 101 7.48 3.26 14.32
C ASN A 101 6.65 4.50 14.66
N ARG A 102 6.70 4.97 15.91
CA ARG A 102 6.03 6.20 16.31
C ARG A 102 6.63 7.43 15.62
N ARG A 103 7.97 7.58 15.63
CA ARG A 103 8.66 8.67 14.91
C ARG A 103 8.27 8.70 13.43
N GLY A 104 8.32 7.55 12.75
CA GLY A 104 7.94 7.43 11.35
C GLY A 104 6.47 7.75 11.09
N TYR A 105 5.58 7.36 12.01
CA TYR A 105 4.16 7.71 11.96
C TYR A 105 3.92 9.22 12.08
N ASP A 106 4.55 9.87 13.05
CA ASP A 106 4.38 11.31 13.27
C ASP A 106 4.85 12.10 12.04
N ALA A 107 5.98 11.70 11.43
CA ALA A 107 6.50 12.30 10.20
C ALA A 107 5.59 12.05 8.98
N TYR A 108 5.13 10.80 8.79
CA TYR A 108 4.14 10.46 7.76
C TYR A 108 2.87 11.30 7.90
N PHE A 109 2.37 11.49 9.12
CA PHE A 109 1.15 12.23 9.37
C PHE A 109 1.31 13.72 9.06
N ALA A 110 2.46 14.31 9.40
CA ALA A 110 2.79 15.68 9.00
C ALA A 110 2.84 15.83 7.47
N TRP A 111 3.50 14.91 6.77
CA TRP A 111 3.51 14.87 5.31
C TRP A 111 2.10 14.72 4.72
N LYS A 112 1.29 13.80 5.23
CA LYS A 112 -0.09 13.60 4.76
C LYS A 112 -0.92 14.87 4.93
N LYS A 113 -0.78 15.56 6.06
CA LYS A 113 -1.46 16.85 6.31
C LYS A 113 -1.02 17.92 5.30
N ALA A 114 0.28 18.06 5.06
CA ALA A 114 0.79 19.01 4.06
C ALA A 114 0.26 18.71 2.66
N ARG A 115 0.21 17.42 2.27
CA ARG A 115 -0.35 16.99 0.99
C ARG A 115 -1.84 17.28 0.84
N ILE A 116 -2.63 17.03 1.89
CA ILE A 116 -4.07 17.37 1.90
C ILE A 116 -4.29 18.88 1.82
N ALA A 117 -3.41 19.66 2.44
CA ALA A 117 -3.45 21.12 2.37
C ALA A 117 -2.91 21.70 1.05
N GLY A 118 -2.39 20.87 0.12
CA GLY A 118 -1.82 21.31 -1.15
C GLY A 118 -0.49 22.03 -1.03
N VAL A 119 0.25 21.84 0.06
CA VAL A 119 1.56 22.46 0.32
C VAL A 119 2.71 21.65 -0.30
N ILE A 120 2.47 20.36 -0.54
CA ILE A 120 3.36 19.42 -1.24
C ILE A 120 2.55 18.56 -2.21
#